data_AF-L5L2E2-F1
#
_entry.id   AF-L5L2E2-F1
#
_cell.length_a   1.000
_cell.length_b   1.000
_cell.length_c   1.000
_cell.angle_alpha   90.00
_cell.angle_beta   90.00
_cell.angle_gamma   90.00
#
_symmetry.space_group_name_H-M   'P 1'
#
loop_
_entity.id
_entity.type
_entity.pdbx_description
1 polymer ?
#
loop_
_entity_poly.entity_id
_entity_poly.type
_entity_poly.pdbx_seq_one_letter_code
_entity_poly.pdbx_strand_id
1 'polypeptide(L)'
;MQGGSRREHSYTSFPSSCSQFDQKEQKSFLGPRKDYWDFLCSALWQHRGNTEPARFVLSQDKLKTPLGKGRAFIRFCLAHGQLAESLQLCLLNPELTREWYGPRSPLVCPKLREDILDSLYALNGVAFDLDLQRPDLDGAWPMFSE
;
A
#
# COMPACT_ATOMS: atom_id res chain seq x y z
N MET A 1 -14.31 -25.29 43.01
CA MET A 1 -13.31 -24.20 43.11
C MET A 1 -12.62 -24.15 41.74
N GLN A 2 -13.09 -23.37 40.76
CA GLN A 2 -12.90 -21.92 40.52
C GLN A 2 -11.45 -21.43 40.58
N GLY A 3 -11.03 -20.79 39.47
CA GLY A 3 -9.81 -19.98 39.28
C GLY A 3 -8.93 -20.53 38.15
N GLY A 4 -8.77 -19.97 36.94
CA GLY A 4 -9.11 -18.65 36.41
C GLY A 4 -7.84 -17.80 36.16
N SER A 5 -7.35 -17.77 34.91
CA SER A 5 -6.66 -16.64 34.21
C SER A 5 -5.87 -17.24 33.02
N ARG A 6 -6.20 -17.04 31.74
CA ARG A 6 -6.55 -15.85 30.94
C ARG A 6 -5.31 -15.02 30.55
N ARG A 7 -5.09 -14.98 29.22
CA ARG A 7 -4.39 -13.98 28.39
C ARG A 7 -2.98 -14.35 27.92
N GLU A 8 -2.94 -15.16 26.87
CA GLU A 8 -1.99 -14.99 25.76
C GLU A 8 -2.82 -14.75 24.49
N HIS A 9 -2.24 -14.16 23.46
CA HIS A 9 -2.84 -13.75 22.17
C HIS A 9 -3.56 -12.39 22.16
N SER A 10 -2.79 -11.31 22.02
CA SER A 10 -3.31 -10.04 21.44
C SER A 10 -2.19 -9.11 20.98
N TYR A 11 -1.25 -9.54 20.13
CA TYR A 11 -0.39 -8.62 19.40
C TYR A 11 0.10 -9.23 18.09
N THR A 12 -0.78 -9.43 17.10
CA THR A 12 -0.39 -9.51 15.67
C THR A 12 -1.63 -9.66 14.80
N SER A 13 -2.30 -8.55 14.57
CA SER A 13 -3.10 -8.33 13.38
C SER A 13 -2.99 -6.85 13.07
N PHE A 14 -1.83 -6.44 12.59
CA PHE A 14 -1.71 -5.17 11.86
C PHE A 14 -2.26 -5.48 10.47
N PRO A 15 -3.49 -5.06 10.14
CA PRO A 15 -4.23 -5.77 9.14
C PRO A 15 -4.07 -5.09 7.78
N SER A 16 -3.92 -5.91 6.76
CA SER A 16 -4.00 -5.56 5.34
C SER A 16 -5.32 -4.85 4.94
N SER A 17 -6.21 -4.57 5.89
CA SER A 17 -7.51 -3.91 5.73
C SER A 17 -7.45 -2.38 5.83
N CYS A 18 -6.38 -1.76 6.35
CA CYS A 18 -6.32 -0.29 6.40
C CYS A 18 -6.30 0.35 5.00
N SER A 19 -5.69 -0.31 4.01
CA SER A 19 -5.54 0.24 2.67
C SER A 19 -6.82 0.15 1.81
N GLN A 20 -7.75 -0.75 2.16
CA GLN A 20 -9.02 -0.94 1.45
C GLN A 20 -10.24 -0.27 2.13
N PHE A 21 -10.04 0.38 3.28
CA PHE A 21 -11.12 0.98 4.04
C PHE A 21 -11.66 2.26 3.35
N ASP A 22 -12.93 2.21 2.93
CA ASP A 22 -13.65 3.31 2.25
C ASP A 22 -13.04 3.75 0.89
N GLN A 23 -12.33 2.85 0.20
CA GLN A 23 -11.93 3.06 -1.20
C GLN A 23 -13.20 3.09 -2.08
N LYS A 24 -13.41 4.17 -2.84
CA LYS A 24 -14.55 4.27 -3.74
C LYS A 24 -14.39 3.22 -4.85
N GLU A 25 -15.49 2.53 -5.20
CA GLU A 25 -15.51 1.71 -6.41
C GLU A 25 -15.34 2.62 -7.63
N GLN A 26 -14.10 2.76 -8.10
CA GLN A 26 -13.79 3.48 -9.31
C GLN A 26 -13.98 2.53 -10.50
N LYS A 27 -15.19 2.55 -11.08
CA LYS A 27 -15.47 1.91 -12.37
C LYS A 27 -15.08 2.89 -13.48
N SER A 28 -14.04 2.57 -14.25
CA SER A 28 -13.88 3.20 -15.56
C SER A 28 -15.10 2.85 -16.40
N PHE A 29 -15.69 3.84 -17.08
CA PHE A 29 -16.93 3.70 -17.87
C PHE A 29 -16.89 2.56 -18.90
N LEU A 30 -15.69 2.04 -19.24
CA LEU A 30 -15.43 0.90 -20.13
C LEU A 30 -14.23 0.03 -19.69
N GLY A 31 -13.78 0.07 -18.43
CA GLY A 31 -12.53 -0.57 -17.99
C GLY A 31 -12.64 -1.42 -16.72
N PRO A 32 -11.63 -2.27 -16.44
CA PRO A 32 -11.59 -3.09 -15.22
C PRO A 32 -11.66 -2.22 -13.95
N ARG A 33 -12.08 -2.84 -12.83
CA ARG A 33 -12.16 -2.20 -11.51
C ARG A 33 -10.79 -1.59 -11.18
N LYS A 34 -10.75 -0.27 -10.95
CA LYS A 34 -9.53 0.41 -10.56
C LYS A 34 -9.20 0.08 -9.10
N ASP A 35 -7.92 -0.22 -8.85
CA ASP A 35 -7.41 -0.62 -7.53
C ASP A 35 -6.46 0.44 -6.95
N TYR A 36 -5.97 0.20 -5.73
CA TYR A 36 -5.02 1.11 -5.06
C TYR A 36 -3.76 1.37 -5.91
N TRP A 37 -3.34 0.41 -6.75
CA TRP A 37 -2.22 0.60 -7.66
C TRP A 37 -2.49 1.65 -8.72
N ASP A 38 -3.73 1.74 -9.22
CA ASP A 38 -4.11 2.75 -10.19
C ASP A 38 -4.14 4.16 -9.56
N PHE A 39 -4.51 4.26 -8.28
CA PHE A 39 -4.35 5.49 -7.50
C PHE A 39 -2.87 5.88 -7.37
N LEU A 40 -2.02 4.95 -6.93
CA LEU A 40 -0.57 5.19 -6.77
C LEU A 40 0.05 5.60 -8.10
N CYS A 41 -0.28 4.90 -9.20
CA CYS A 41 0.14 5.32 -10.53
C CYS A 41 -0.33 6.75 -10.83
N SER A 42 -1.63 7.02 -10.74
CA SER A 42 -2.20 8.34 -11.07
C SER A 42 -1.53 9.47 -10.29
N ALA A 43 -1.23 9.25 -9.01
CA ALA A 43 -0.61 10.24 -8.14
C ALA A 43 0.91 10.38 -8.38
N LEU A 44 1.63 9.26 -8.52
CA LEU A 44 3.09 9.28 -8.77
C LEU A 44 3.43 9.85 -10.15
N TRP A 45 2.68 9.49 -11.19
CA TRP A 45 2.88 9.99 -12.55
C TRP A 45 2.57 11.49 -12.68
N GLN A 46 1.70 12.05 -11.82
CA GLN A 46 1.45 13.50 -11.77
C GLN A 46 2.63 14.29 -11.20
N HIS A 47 3.32 13.73 -10.20
CA HIS A 47 4.32 14.49 -9.44
C HIS A 47 5.76 14.32 -9.93
N ARG A 48 6.11 13.16 -10.52
CA ARG A 48 7.40 12.96 -11.21
C ARG A 48 7.26 11.90 -12.28
N GLY A 49 7.48 12.28 -13.53
CA GLY A 49 7.78 11.32 -14.58
C GLY A 49 8.98 10.48 -14.12
N ASN A 50 8.78 9.16 -14.02
CA ASN A 50 9.86 8.18 -13.90
C ASN A 50 10.54 8.11 -12.51
N THR A 51 9.82 7.86 -11.42
CA THR A 51 10.45 7.49 -10.13
C THR A 51 11.11 6.11 -10.22
N GLU A 52 12.20 5.89 -9.49
CA GLU A 52 12.91 4.59 -9.42
C GLU A 52 11.98 3.39 -9.11
N PRO A 53 11.08 3.47 -8.11
CA PRO A 53 10.13 2.39 -7.85
C PRO A 53 9.13 2.17 -8.99
N ALA A 54 8.72 3.23 -9.72
CA ALA A 54 7.85 3.06 -10.88
C ALA A 54 8.57 2.35 -12.04
N ARG A 55 9.85 2.68 -12.29
CA ARG A 55 10.68 1.98 -13.29
C ARG A 55 10.86 0.51 -12.94
N PHE A 56 11.14 0.23 -11.67
CA PHE A 56 11.30 -1.14 -11.17
C PHE A 56 10.05 -1.97 -11.45
N VAL A 57 8.85 -1.44 -11.18
CA VAL A 57 7.60 -2.16 -11.43
C VAL A 57 7.33 -2.34 -12.93
N LEU A 58 7.68 -1.36 -13.75
CA LEU A 58 7.57 -1.48 -15.21
C LEU A 58 8.54 -2.52 -15.78
N SER A 59 9.70 -2.72 -15.16
CA SER A 59 10.65 -3.75 -15.57
C SER A 59 10.28 -5.17 -15.10
N GLN A 60 9.22 -5.34 -14.29
CA GLN A 60 8.71 -6.66 -13.90
C GLN A 60 7.80 -7.23 -14.99
N ASP A 61 8.38 -7.83 -16.03
CA ASP A 61 7.65 -8.47 -17.13
C ASP A 61 6.83 -9.69 -16.69
N LYS A 62 7.22 -10.31 -15.57
CA LYS A 62 6.56 -11.49 -15.00
C LYS A 62 5.20 -11.18 -14.37
N LEU A 63 4.96 -9.92 -13.98
CA LEU A 63 3.73 -9.49 -13.28
C LEU A 63 2.69 -8.99 -14.29
N LYS A 64 1.60 -9.73 -14.40
CA LYS A 64 0.55 -9.50 -15.40
C LYS A 64 -0.58 -8.64 -14.85
N THR A 65 -0.79 -8.61 -13.54
CA THR A 65 -1.91 -7.90 -12.92
C THR A 65 -1.49 -6.54 -12.34
N PRO A 66 -2.38 -5.51 -12.38
CA PRO A 66 -2.17 -4.25 -11.66
C PRO A 66 -1.91 -4.46 -10.16
N LEU A 67 -2.59 -5.43 -9.55
CA LEU A 67 -2.41 -5.83 -8.15
C LEU A 67 -1.00 -6.36 -7.87
N GLY A 68 -0.47 -7.25 -8.70
CA GLY A 68 0.89 -7.77 -8.58
C GLY A 68 1.93 -6.67 -8.72
N LYS A 69 1.73 -5.76 -9.66
CA LYS A 69 2.56 -4.56 -9.83
C LYS A 69 2.55 -3.66 -8.59
N GLY A 70 1.38 -3.43 -7.99
CA GLY A 70 1.26 -2.70 -6.73
C GLY A 70 1.94 -3.39 -5.55
N ARG A 71 1.87 -4.72 -5.48
CA ARG A 71 2.57 -5.51 -4.45
C ARG A 71 4.09 -5.41 -4.62
N ALA A 72 4.60 -5.49 -5.85
CA ALA A 72 6.02 -5.32 -6.15
C ALA A 72 6.51 -3.91 -5.79
N PHE A 73 5.71 -2.88 -6.09
CA PHE A 73 5.99 -1.50 -5.69
C PHE A 73 6.16 -1.36 -4.18
N ILE A 74 5.19 -1.85 -3.41
CA ILE A 74 5.22 -1.77 -1.94
C ILE A 74 6.45 -2.51 -1.39
N ARG A 75 6.76 -3.71 -1.91
CA ARG A 75 7.96 -4.46 -1.51
C ARG A 75 9.25 -3.69 -1.80
N PHE A 76 9.36 -3.09 -2.98
CA PHE A 76 10.50 -2.26 -3.35
C PHE A 76 10.64 -1.08 -2.39
N CYS A 77 9.56 -0.34 -2.15
CA CYS A 77 9.56 0.81 -1.27
C CYS A 77 9.89 0.44 0.19
N LEU A 78 9.44 -0.72 0.68
CA LEU A 78 9.82 -1.21 2.02
C LEU A 78 11.30 -1.57 2.10
N ALA A 79 11.83 -2.28 1.10
CA ALA A 79 13.25 -2.67 1.06
C ALA A 79 14.21 -1.47 1.00
N HIS A 80 13.76 -0.35 0.42
CA HIS A 80 14.56 0.87 0.28
C HIS A 80 14.19 1.98 1.29
N GLY A 81 13.23 1.75 2.19
CA GLY A 81 12.76 2.77 3.14
C GLY A 81 12.18 4.01 2.47
N GLN A 82 11.41 3.82 1.40
CA GLN A 82 10.82 4.88 0.56
C GLN A 82 9.28 4.87 0.57
N LEU A 83 8.66 4.02 1.39
CA LEU A 83 7.21 3.85 1.37
C LEU A 83 6.48 5.07 1.93
N ALA A 84 7.00 5.66 3.01
CA ALA A 84 6.44 6.86 3.61
C ALA A 84 6.47 8.04 2.64
N GLU A 85 7.63 8.29 2.01
CA GLU A 85 7.85 9.35 1.04
C GLU A 85 6.97 9.15 -0.20
N SER A 86 6.88 7.92 -0.71
CA SER A 86 6.03 7.62 -1.86
C SER A 86 4.55 7.87 -1.57
N LEU A 87 4.07 7.47 -0.38
CA LEU A 87 2.69 7.72 0.01
C LEU A 87 2.43 9.21 0.26
N GLN A 88 3.35 9.91 0.93
CA GLN A 88 3.25 11.34 1.19
C GLN A 88 3.13 12.12 -0.13
N LEU A 89 3.93 11.76 -1.14
CA LEU A 89 3.83 12.34 -2.49
C LEU A 89 2.47 12.10 -3.12
N CYS A 90 1.89 10.90 -2.96
CA CYS A 90 0.56 10.60 -3.50
C CYS A 90 -0.54 11.46 -2.84
N LEU A 91 -0.33 11.84 -1.57
CA LEU A 91 -1.28 12.61 -0.77
C LEU A 91 -1.12 14.13 -0.90
N LEU A 92 -0.15 14.61 -1.69
CA LEU A 92 0.02 16.03 -1.99
C LEU A 92 -1.16 16.61 -2.79
N ASN A 93 -1.86 15.78 -3.55
CA ASN A 93 -3.06 16.16 -4.28
C ASN A 93 -4.33 15.69 -3.53
N PRO A 94 -4.92 16.54 -2.67
CA PRO A 94 -6.11 16.17 -1.90
C PRO A 94 -7.34 15.95 -2.78
N GLU A 95 -7.43 16.61 -3.95
CA GLU A 95 -8.54 16.44 -4.88
C GLU A 95 -8.50 15.04 -5.51
N LEU A 96 -7.31 14.59 -5.94
CA LEU A 96 -7.12 13.22 -6.40
C LEU A 96 -7.44 12.21 -5.29
N THR A 97 -6.97 12.46 -4.07
CA THR A 97 -7.28 11.57 -2.93
C THR A 97 -8.78 11.47 -2.67
N ARG A 98 -9.53 12.57 -2.75
CA ARG A 98 -11.01 12.60 -2.59
C ARG A 98 -11.76 11.98 -3.77
N GLU A 99 -11.17 11.99 -4.96
CA GLU A 99 -11.71 11.27 -6.12
C GLU A 99 -11.66 9.76 -5.88
N TRP A 100 -10.54 9.26 -5.36
CA TRP A 100 -10.31 7.82 -5.16
C TRP A 100 -10.86 7.27 -3.84
N TYR A 101 -10.95 8.10 -2.80
CA TYR A 101 -11.34 7.70 -1.46
C TYR A 101 -12.56 8.47 -0.95
N GLY A 102 -13.42 7.78 -0.20
CA GLY A 102 -14.56 8.40 0.47
C GLY A 102 -14.15 9.21 1.71
N PRO A 103 -15.07 10.02 2.25
CA PRO A 103 -14.79 10.88 3.40
C PRO A 103 -14.50 10.11 4.69
N ARG A 104 -14.76 8.79 4.75
CA ARG A 104 -14.42 7.95 5.91
C ARG A 104 -13.06 7.27 5.76
N SER A 105 -12.39 7.46 4.62
CA SER A 105 -11.04 6.93 4.44
C SER A 105 -10.06 7.65 5.36
N PRO A 106 -9.16 6.92 6.04
CA PRO A 106 -8.14 7.53 6.88
C PRO A 106 -7.15 8.39 6.07
N LEU A 107 -7.05 8.18 4.75
CA LEU A 107 -6.22 9.00 3.85
C LEU A 107 -6.81 10.40 3.60
N VAL A 108 -8.14 10.55 3.77
CA VAL A 108 -8.84 11.84 3.61
C VAL A 108 -8.88 12.61 4.94
N CYS A 109 -8.88 11.92 6.07
CA CYS A 109 -8.84 12.54 7.40
C CYS A 109 -7.41 13.01 7.73
N PRO A 110 -7.15 14.33 7.91
CA PRO A 110 -5.80 14.84 8.11
C PRO A 110 -5.06 14.21 9.30
N LYS A 111 -5.76 13.99 10.41
CA LYS A 111 -5.19 13.45 11.64
C LYS A 111 -4.77 11.99 11.49
N LEU A 112 -5.65 11.16 10.96
CA LEU A 112 -5.35 9.74 10.69
C LEU A 112 -4.27 9.58 9.61
N ARG A 113 -4.26 10.49 8.63
CA ARG A 113 -3.23 10.54 7.60
C ARG A 113 -1.84 10.82 8.19
N GLU A 114 -1.73 11.77 9.11
CA GLU A 114 -0.48 12.03 9.84
C GLU A 114 -0.04 10.80 10.64
N ASP A 115 -0.95 10.20 11.41
CA ASP A 115 -0.65 8.98 12.20
C ASP A 115 -0.15 7.82 11.32
N ILE A 116 -0.73 7.64 10.11
CA ILE A 116 -0.29 6.65 9.12
C ILE A 116 1.10 6.98 8.59
N LEU A 117 1.35 8.23 8.20
CA LEU A 117 2.64 8.64 7.67
C LEU A 117 3.75 8.50 8.72
N ASP A 118 3.49 8.90 9.96
CA ASP A 118 4.43 8.74 11.08
C ASP A 118 4.77 7.26 11.32
N SER A 119 3.76 6.40 11.28
CA SER A 119 3.96 4.95 11.37
C SER A 119 4.83 4.41 10.23
N LEU A 120 4.62 4.90 9.00
CA LEU A 120 5.44 4.51 7.84
C LEU A 120 6.86 5.06 7.91
N TYR A 121 7.06 6.28 8.40
CA TYR A 121 8.38 6.84 8.62
C TYR A 121 9.17 6.07 9.67
N ALA A 122 8.49 5.56 10.72
CA ALA A 122 9.12 4.66 11.68
C ALA A 122 9.61 3.36 11.01
N LEU A 123 8.90 2.86 9.99
CA LEU A 123 9.31 1.68 9.22
C LEU A 123 10.53 1.93 8.32
N ASN A 124 10.83 3.18 7.94
CA ASN A 124 12.03 3.48 7.14
C ASN A 124 13.33 3.13 7.90
N GLY A 125 13.29 3.08 9.24
CA GLY A 125 14.41 2.62 10.08
C GLY A 125 14.56 1.10 10.17
N VAL A 126 13.62 0.33 9.60
CA VAL A 126 13.62 -1.14 9.63
C VAL A 126 14.14 -1.67 8.30
N ALA A 127 15.17 -2.52 8.34
CA ALA A 127 15.67 -3.19 7.16
C ALA A 127 14.74 -4.36 6.79
N PHE A 128 14.14 -4.31 5.60
CA PHE A 128 13.32 -5.38 5.06
C PHE A 128 14.10 -6.18 4.02
N ASP A 129 14.44 -7.42 4.34
CA ASP A 129 15.01 -8.37 3.37
C ASP A 129 13.87 -9.03 2.58
N LEU A 130 13.56 -8.46 1.41
CA LEU A 130 12.45 -8.89 0.56
C LEU A 130 12.97 -9.30 -0.81
N ASP A 131 12.62 -10.51 -1.25
CA ASP A 131 12.83 -10.91 -2.64
C ASP A 131 12.00 -10.01 -3.59
N LEU A 132 12.70 -9.18 -4.34
CA LEU A 132 12.13 -8.23 -5.31
C LEU A 132 11.83 -8.89 -6.67
N GLN A 133 12.41 -10.05 -6.98
CA GLN A 133 12.22 -10.75 -8.26
C GLN A 133 11.14 -11.83 -8.21
N ARG A 134 10.40 -11.86 -7.09
CA ARG A 134 9.38 -12.85 -6.80
C ARG A 134 8.24 -12.82 -7.84
N PRO A 135 8.00 -13.92 -8.60
CA PRO A 135 7.08 -13.91 -9.74
C PRO A 135 5.60 -14.14 -9.37
N ASP A 136 5.30 -14.64 -8.16
CA ASP A 136 3.95 -15.05 -7.75
C ASP A 136 3.10 -13.93 -7.11
N LEU A 137 3.51 -12.67 -7.26
CA LEU A 137 2.81 -11.54 -6.64
C LEU A 137 1.44 -11.25 -7.26
N ASP A 138 1.10 -11.83 -8.41
CA ASP A 138 -0.25 -11.70 -9.00
C ASP A 138 -1.33 -12.43 -8.20
N GLY A 139 -1.01 -13.58 -7.57
CA GLY A 139 -1.99 -14.43 -6.89
C GLY A 139 -2.44 -13.87 -5.54
N ALA A 140 -1.52 -13.80 -4.58
CA ALA A 140 -1.78 -13.29 -3.24
C ALA A 140 -0.54 -12.60 -2.67
N TRP A 141 -0.71 -11.84 -1.58
CA TRP A 141 0.44 -11.58 -0.72
C TRP A 141 0.96 -12.93 -0.22
N PRO A 142 2.29 -13.14 -0.17
CA PRO A 142 2.82 -14.29 0.56
C PRO A 142 2.23 -14.22 1.97
N MET A 143 1.39 -15.18 2.33
CA MET A 143 1.07 -15.38 3.73
C MET A 143 2.40 -15.74 4.38
N PHE A 144 2.75 -15.07 5.47
CA PHE A 144 3.85 -15.51 6.32
C PHE A 144 3.48 -16.89 6.87
N SER A 145 3.92 -17.94 6.19
CA SER A 145 3.76 -19.32 6.60
C SER A 145 4.83 -20.15 5.89
N GLU A 146 6.04 -20.13 6.43
CA GLU A 146 6.68 -21.31 7.05
C GLU A 146 7.90 -20.88 7.88
#